data_AF-A0ABD3NAC4-F1
#
_entry.id   AF-A0ABD3NAC4-F1
#
_cell.length_a   1.000
_cell.length_b   1.000
_cell.length_c   1.000
_cell.angle_alpha   90.00
_cell.angle_beta   90.00
_cell.angle_gamma   90.00
#
_symmetry.space_group_name_H-M   'P 1'
#
loop_
_entity.id
_entity.type
_entity.pdbx_description
1 polymer ?
#
loop_
_entity_poly.entity_id
_entity_poly.type
_entity_poly.pdbx_seq_one_letter_code
_entity_poly.pdbx_strand_id
1 'polypeptide(L)'
;MVISNSISRNPSYMRINCAPACMSCDELDFNKRCPVDENAKNAFEPGDVNKFFERVTTDEEFAKYNITIHSRPRRLDDDESVKDGPWLITFENFISNQEANRLIELGGIEGYKRSSDVGAIKPDGSYTEEVHSTRTSENSWCMETCMADPVAQNVVNRIEHLTQIPQTNSESLQLLRYEEGQYYGVHHDLIEEQTHRPPGVRILTFYMYLNGNEDESELEGGGTSFPRVGITVTPKKGRAALWSSVLNEDPHAKDPRTDHTALPVIKGVKYGANAWIHQRDFMTPNRRGCT
;
A
#
# COMPACT_ATOMS: atom_id res chain seq x y z
N MET A 1 17.57 33.95 -17.84
CA MET A 1 17.01 32.89 -18.72
C MET A 1 17.36 31.47 -18.28
N VAL A 2 18.33 31.24 -17.38
CA VAL A 2 18.71 29.89 -16.90
C VAL A 2 17.75 29.37 -15.81
N ILE A 3 17.19 30.26 -14.98
CA ILE A 3 16.31 29.87 -13.85
C ILE A 3 14.96 29.29 -14.35
N SER A 4 14.38 29.86 -15.41
CA SER A 4 13.06 29.44 -15.94
C SER A 4 13.04 28.00 -16.46
N ASN A 5 14.13 27.52 -17.05
CA ASN A 5 14.23 26.14 -17.56
C ASN A 5 14.47 25.09 -16.46
N SER A 6 14.95 25.50 -15.28
CA SER A 6 15.15 24.61 -14.13
C SER A 6 13.86 24.39 -13.33
N ILE A 7 13.01 25.43 -13.24
CA ILE A 7 11.70 25.36 -12.55
C ILE A 7 10.75 24.37 -13.23
N SER A 8 10.78 24.26 -14.56
CA SER A 8 9.89 23.34 -15.30
C SER A 8 10.26 21.87 -15.17
N ARG A 9 11.53 21.55 -14.84
CA ARG A 9 12.01 20.16 -14.75
C ARG A 9 11.73 19.52 -13.39
N ASN A 10 11.79 20.29 -12.31
CA ASN A 10 11.47 19.81 -10.97
C ASN A 10 10.82 20.92 -10.11
N PRO A 11 9.57 21.31 -10.42
CA PRO A 11 8.93 22.48 -9.83
C PRO A 11 8.82 22.38 -8.30
N SER A 12 8.51 21.19 -7.76
CA SER A 12 8.37 20.98 -6.32
C SER A 12 9.70 21.11 -5.58
N TYR A 13 10.77 20.51 -6.11
CA TYR A 13 12.11 20.68 -5.54
C TYR A 13 12.54 22.15 -5.55
N MET A 14 12.33 22.85 -6.68
CA MET A 14 12.73 24.24 -6.82
C MET A 14 11.95 25.18 -5.90
N ARG A 15 10.65 24.93 -5.70
CA ARG A 15 9.81 25.71 -4.78
C ARG A 15 10.23 25.61 -3.32
N ILE A 16 10.78 24.48 -2.91
CA ILE A 16 11.21 24.23 -1.52
C ILE A 16 12.69 24.57 -1.32
N ASN A 17 13.57 24.05 -2.18
CA ASN A 17 15.03 24.15 -2.01
C ASN A 17 15.65 25.40 -2.64
N CYS A 18 14.90 26.11 -3.48
CA CYS A 18 15.33 27.35 -4.14
C CYS A 18 14.26 28.46 -3.99
N ALA A 19 13.53 28.45 -2.86
CA ALA A 19 12.36 29.30 -2.64
C ALA A 19 12.59 30.81 -2.88
N PRO A 20 13.72 31.43 -2.45
CA PRO A 20 13.98 32.83 -2.75
C PRO A 20 14.13 33.13 -4.24
N ALA A 21 14.75 32.20 -5.00
CA ALA A 21 14.92 32.34 -6.44
C ALA A 21 13.62 32.09 -7.21
N CYS A 22 12.71 31.29 -6.65
CA CYS A 22 11.40 30.99 -7.22
C CYS A 22 10.29 31.92 -6.73
N MET A 23 10.60 32.86 -5.82
CA MET A 23 9.61 33.71 -5.14
C MET A 23 8.50 32.91 -4.45
N SER A 24 8.86 31.78 -3.83
CA SER A 24 7.95 30.83 -3.18
C SER A 24 8.28 30.60 -1.70
N CYS A 25 8.83 31.61 -1.02
CA CYS A 25 9.24 31.50 0.40
C CYS A 25 8.05 31.20 1.34
N ASP A 26 6.84 31.58 0.96
CA ASP A 26 5.60 31.24 1.65
C ASP A 26 5.26 29.74 1.53
N GLU A 27 5.66 29.07 0.45
CA GLU A 27 5.50 27.63 0.25
C GLU A 27 6.48 26.78 1.10
N LEU A 28 7.42 27.41 1.82
CA LEU A 28 8.24 26.72 2.83
C LEU A 28 7.42 26.29 4.05
N ASP A 29 6.34 27.03 4.35
CA ASP A 29 5.38 26.65 5.37
C ASP A 29 4.49 25.51 4.82
N PHE A 30 4.60 24.33 5.43
CA PHE A 30 3.85 23.16 5.01
C PHE A 30 2.34 23.41 4.95
N ASN A 31 1.77 24.12 5.93
CA ASN A 31 0.31 24.32 5.99
C ASN A 31 -0.17 25.28 4.91
N LYS A 32 0.68 26.20 4.44
CA LYS A 32 0.38 27.07 3.30
C LYS A 32 0.55 26.36 1.96
N ARG A 33 1.58 25.52 1.83
CA ARG A 33 1.84 24.76 0.61
C ARG A 33 0.86 23.60 0.41
N CYS A 34 0.42 22.99 1.51
CA CYS A 34 -0.31 21.73 1.53
C CYS A 34 -1.57 21.82 2.41
N PRO A 35 -2.48 22.79 2.16
CA PRO A 35 -3.70 22.90 2.94
C PRO A 35 -4.56 21.64 2.76
N VAL A 36 -5.18 21.18 3.85
CA VAL A 36 -6.21 20.15 3.78
C VAL A 36 -7.48 20.79 3.26
N ASP A 37 -8.04 20.23 2.19
CA ASP A 37 -9.36 20.64 1.71
C ASP A 37 -10.44 20.00 2.59
N GLU A 38 -11.12 20.80 3.39
CA GLU A 38 -12.21 20.36 4.28
C GLU A 38 -13.41 19.78 3.51
N ASN A 39 -13.53 20.09 2.21
CA ASN A 39 -14.59 19.57 1.35
C ASN A 39 -14.11 18.37 0.52
N ALA A 40 -12.86 17.92 0.69
CA ALA A 40 -12.36 16.78 -0.05
C ALA A 40 -13.16 15.54 0.30
N LYS A 41 -13.70 14.89 -0.73
CA LYS A 41 -14.52 13.70 -0.56
C LYS A 41 -13.63 12.52 -0.13
N ASN A 42 -13.98 11.92 0.99
CA ASN A 42 -13.39 10.68 1.47
C ASN A 42 -13.82 9.48 0.61
N ALA A 43 -12.95 8.49 0.50
CA ALA A 43 -13.25 7.22 -0.15
C ALA A 43 -14.24 6.39 0.68
N PHE A 44 -14.05 6.33 2.00
CA PHE A 44 -14.96 5.66 2.93
C PHE A 44 -15.57 6.60 3.96
N GLU A 45 -16.88 6.52 4.15
CA GLU A 45 -17.60 7.07 5.29
C GLU A 45 -17.86 5.97 6.35
N PRO A 46 -18.25 6.33 7.59
CA PRO A 46 -18.64 5.33 8.60
C PRO A 46 -19.63 4.30 8.06
N GLY A 47 -19.26 3.02 8.16
CA GLY A 47 -20.00 1.87 7.65
C GLY A 47 -19.61 1.39 6.25
N ASP A 48 -18.79 2.14 5.51
CA ASP A 48 -18.45 1.78 4.12
C ASP A 48 -17.41 0.66 4.03
N VAL A 49 -16.57 0.46 5.04
CA VAL A 49 -15.63 -0.68 5.08
C VAL A 49 -16.41 -1.99 4.97
N ASN A 50 -17.46 -2.19 5.78
CA ASN A 50 -18.28 -3.39 5.71
C ASN A 50 -18.98 -3.51 4.35
N LYS A 51 -19.64 -2.46 3.87
CA LYS A 51 -20.31 -2.47 2.56
C LYS A 51 -19.36 -2.83 1.43
N PHE A 52 -18.13 -2.31 1.48
CA PHE A 52 -17.09 -2.58 0.50
C PHE A 52 -16.73 -4.07 0.45
N PHE A 53 -16.35 -4.66 1.59
CA PHE A 53 -15.97 -6.07 1.62
C PHE A 53 -17.14 -7.01 1.35
N GLU A 54 -18.35 -6.66 1.79
CA GLU A 54 -19.56 -7.41 1.46
C GLU A 54 -19.84 -7.42 -0.04
N ARG A 55 -19.73 -6.26 -0.71
CA ARG A 55 -19.80 -6.19 -2.17
C ARG A 55 -18.75 -7.08 -2.82
N VAL A 56 -17.47 -6.90 -2.48
CA VAL A 56 -16.37 -7.66 -3.11
C VAL A 56 -16.51 -9.17 -2.93
N THR A 57 -17.01 -9.63 -1.78
CA THR A 57 -17.11 -11.06 -1.47
C THR A 57 -18.39 -11.73 -1.99
N THR A 58 -19.40 -10.97 -2.38
CA THR A 58 -20.69 -11.49 -2.87
C THR A 58 -20.95 -11.24 -4.35
N ASP A 59 -20.26 -10.29 -4.96
CA ASP A 59 -20.41 -9.97 -6.38
C ASP A 59 -19.85 -11.09 -7.28
N GLU A 60 -20.71 -11.66 -8.13
CA GLU A 60 -20.36 -12.76 -9.04
C GLU A 60 -19.24 -12.38 -10.02
N GLU A 61 -19.05 -11.08 -10.31
CA GLU A 61 -17.97 -10.62 -11.17
C GLU A 61 -16.58 -11.00 -10.62
N PHE A 62 -16.44 -11.04 -9.30
CA PHE A 62 -15.19 -11.34 -8.61
C PHE A 62 -15.04 -12.81 -8.21
N ALA A 63 -16.06 -13.64 -8.43
CA ALA A 63 -16.01 -15.09 -8.15
C ALA A 63 -14.85 -15.78 -8.89
N LYS A 64 -14.45 -15.25 -10.06
CA LYS A 64 -13.30 -15.72 -10.85
C LYS A 64 -11.96 -15.71 -10.12
N TYR A 65 -11.86 -14.97 -9.00
CA TYR A 65 -10.65 -14.85 -8.19
C TYR A 65 -10.60 -15.84 -7.00
N ASN A 66 -11.57 -16.74 -6.87
CA ASN A 66 -11.65 -17.75 -5.80
C ASN A 66 -11.40 -17.15 -4.42
N ILE A 67 -12.27 -16.20 -4.03
CA ILE A 67 -12.10 -15.43 -2.81
C ILE A 67 -12.24 -16.33 -1.58
N THR A 68 -11.31 -16.22 -0.64
CA THR A 68 -11.37 -16.84 0.68
C THR A 68 -11.50 -15.75 1.74
N ILE A 69 -12.51 -15.86 2.61
CA ILE A 69 -12.68 -14.97 3.77
C ILE A 69 -11.99 -15.64 4.96
N HIS A 70 -10.89 -15.05 5.45
CA HIS A 70 -10.16 -15.59 6.61
C HIS A 70 -10.74 -15.09 7.92
N SER A 71 -11.23 -13.85 7.93
CA SER A 71 -12.00 -13.27 9.02
C SER A 71 -12.89 -12.14 8.51
N ARG A 72 -13.95 -11.87 9.28
CA ARG A 72 -14.81 -10.69 9.10
C ARG A 72 -15.54 -10.38 10.40
N PRO A 73 -16.12 -9.17 10.57
CA PRO A 73 -16.98 -8.88 11.70
C PRO A 73 -18.13 -9.88 11.78
N ARG A 74 -18.34 -10.44 12.98
CA ARG A 74 -19.38 -11.43 13.23
C ARG A 74 -20.79 -10.84 13.00
N ARG A 75 -21.63 -11.63 12.33
CA ARG A 75 -23.06 -11.40 12.14
C ARG A 75 -23.87 -12.24 13.13
N LEU A 76 -25.13 -11.86 13.33
CA LEU A 76 -26.01 -12.53 14.29
C LEU A 76 -26.33 -13.98 13.92
N ASP A 77 -26.27 -14.31 12.63
CA ASP A 77 -26.61 -15.61 12.03
C ASP A 77 -25.38 -16.48 11.70
N ASP A 78 -24.18 -16.02 12.04
CA ASP A 78 -22.95 -16.77 11.78
C ASP A 78 -22.84 -18.03 12.65
N ASP A 79 -22.37 -19.13 12.05
CA ASP A 79 -21.93 -20.30 12.80
C ASP A 79 -20.48 -20.14 13.31
N GLU A 80 -20.08 -21.00 14.25
CA GLU A 80 -18.77 -20.94 14.91
C GLU A 80 -17.56 -21.11 13.96
N SER A 81 -17.77 -21.67 12.77
CA SER A 81 -16.77 -21.85 11.71
C SER A 81 -16.31 -20.51 11.10
N VAL A 82 -17.13 -19.46 11.20
CA VAL A 82 -16.76 -18.11 10.75
C VAL A 82 -15.94 -17.42 11.83
N LYS A 83 -14.69 -17.14 11.48
CA LYS A 83 -13.75 -16.45 12.35
C LYS A 83 -14.09 -14.97 12.47
N ASP A 84 -14.45 -14.54 13.68
CA ASP A 84 -14.65 -13.14 14.02
C ASP A 84 -13.32 -12.37 13.99
N GLY A 85 -13.35 -11.14 13.48
CA GLY A 85 -12.16 -10.30 13.33
C GLY A 85 -12.35 -9.12 12.39
N PRO A 86 -11.25 -8.44 11.99
CA PRO A 86 -11.30 -7.47 10.91
C PRO A 86 -11.54 -8.19 9.58
N TRP A 87 -11.92 -7.45 8.55
CA TRP A 87 -11.94 -7.99 7.20
C TRP A 87 -10.52 -8.35 6.75
N LEU A 88 -10.31 -9.62 6.47
CA LEU A 88 -9.11 -10.15 5.83
C LEU A 88 -9.54 -11.22 4.82
N ILE A 89 -9.34 -10.92 3.55
CA ILE A 89 -9.68 -11.83 2.46
C ILE A 89 -8.46 -12.09 1.58
N THR A 90 -8.46 -13.22 0.89
CA THR A 90 -7.49 -13.51 -0.17
C THR A 90 -8.17 -13.83 -1.48
N PHE A 91 -7.50 -13.49 -2.56
CA PHE A 91 -7.81 -13.85 -3.93
C PHE A 91 -6.74 -14.85 -4.39
N GLU A 92 -7.10 -16.04 -4.87
CA GLU A 92 -6.10 -17.07 -5.19
C GLU A 92 -5.36 -16.81 -6.51
N ASN A 93 -6.00 -16.15 -7.47
CA ASN A 93 -5.53 -15.96 -8.84
C ASN A 93 -5.78 -14.54 -9.33
N PHE A 94 -5.55 -13.54 -8.47
CA PHE A 94 -5.75 -12.12 -8.81
C PHE A 94 -4.73 -11.62 -9.84
N ILE A 95 -3.50 -12.11 -9.75
CA ILE A 95 -2.41 -11.79 -10.66
C ILE A 95 -2.02 -13.05 -11.43
N SER A 96 -1.90 -12.95 -12.75
CA SER A 96 -1.41 -14.05 -13.59
C SER A 96 0.08 -14.32 -13.38
N ASN A 97 0.55 -15.51 -13.74
CA ASN A 97 1.98 -15.83 -13.66
C ASN A 97 2.85 -14.88 -14.50
N GLN A 98 2.35 -14.45 -15.65
CA GLN A 98 3.03 -13.49 -16.53
C GLN A 98 3.13 -12.11 -15.89
N GLU A 99 2.04 -11.62 -15.29
CA GLU A 99 2.02 -10.35 -14.56
C GLU A 99 2.96 -10.38 -13.36
N ALA A 100 2.93 -11.46 -12.59
CA ALA A 100 3.79 -11.62 -11.43
C ALA A 100 5.29 -11.60 -11.81
N ASN A 101 5.67 -12.33 -12.86
CA ASN A 101 7.04 -12.31 -13.38
C ASN A 101 7.45 -10.93 -13.88
N ARG A 102 6.56 -10.24 -14.60
CA ARG A 102 6.87 -8.91 -15.12
C ARG A 102 7.04 -7.88 -14.01
N LEU A 103 6.22 -7.93 -12.96
CA LEU A 103 6.38 -7.05 -11.80
C LEU A 103 7.72 -7.29 -11.07
N ILE A 104 8.16 -8.55 -10.96
CA ILE A 104 9.49 -8.87 -10.39
C ILE A 104 10.60 -8.25 -11.25
N GLU A 105 10.53 -8.41 -12.57
CA GLU A 105 11.49 -7.85 -13.51
C GLU A 105 11.54 -6.32 -13.45
N LEU A 106 10.38 -5.67 -13.47
CA LEU A 106 10.25 -4.21 -13.34
C LEU A 106 10.85 -3.72 -12.02
N GLY A 107 10.62 -4.44 -10.92
CA GLY A 107 11.24 -4.12 -9.64
C GLY A 107 12.76 -4.21 -9.66
N GLY A 108 13.31 -5.16 -10.42
CA GLY A 108 14.74 -5.26 -10.68
C GLY A 108 15.29 -4.13 -11.56
N ILE A 109 14.52 -3.67 -12.54
CA ILE A 109 14.87 -2.53 -13.42
C ILE A 109 14.89 -1.21 -12.63
N GLU A 110 13.86 -0.96 -11.81
CA GLU A 110 13.80 0.22 -10.92
C GLU A 110 14.90 0.18 -9.84
N GLY A 111 15.31 -1.02 -9.45
CA GLY A 111 16.44 -1.27 -8.56
C GLY A 111 16.03 -1.35 -7.09
N TYR A 112 16.10 -2.56 -6.53
CA TYR A 112 15.85 -2.80 -5.11
C TYR A 112 16.90 -2.12 -4.23
N LYS A 113 16.43 -1.44 -3.19
CA LYS A 113 17.25 -0.79 -2.15
C LYS A 113 16.75 -1.17 -0.78
N ARG A 114 17.60 -1.07 0.23
CA ARG A 114 17.23 -1.35 1.62
C ARG A 114 15.95 -0.58 2.00
N SER A 115 14.96 -1.31 2.50
CA SER A 115 13.69 -0.69 2.91
C SER A 115 13.84 0.19 4.14
N SER A 116 13.08 1.27 4.16
CA SER A 116 12.95 2.24 5.24
C SER A 116 11.47 2.43 5.58
N ASP A 117 11.22 2.82 6.83
CA ASP A 117 9.91 3.29 7.29
C ASP A 117 9.87 4.82 7.31
N VAL A 118 8.66 5.38 7.46
CA VAL A 118 8.50 6.82 7.70
C VAL A 118 9.05 7.17 9.09
N GLY A 119 9.96 8.13 9.14
CA GLY A 119 10.58 8.62 10.36
C GLY A 119 9.99 9.94 10.85
N ALA A 120 10.82 10.78 11.48
CA ALA A 120 10.41 12.11 11.93
C ALA A 120 9.96 13.07 10.80
N ILE A 121 9.01 13.95 11.12
CA ILE A 121 8.62 15.07 10.25
C ILE A 121 9.77 16.09 10.18
N LYS A 122 10.20 16.43 8.97
CA LYS A 122 11.19 17.47 8.67
C LYS A 122 10.56 18.87 8.74
N PRO A 123 11.38 19.94 8.83
CA PRO A 123 10.87 21.32 8.79
C PRO A 123 10.08 21.67 7.54
N ASP A 124 10.35 21.01 6.41
CA ASP A 124 9.60 21.16 5.17
C ASP A 124 8.29 20.35 5.15
N GLY A 125 7.99 19.61 6.23
CA GLY A 125 6.80 18.77 6.38
C GLY A 125 6.88 17.41 5.69
N SER A 126 7.95 17.09 4.94
CA SER A 126 8.22 15.73 4.49
C SER A 126 8.69 14.84 5.65
N TYR A 127 8.71 13.52 5.48
CA TYR A 127 9.23 12.59 6.47
C TYR A 127 10.72 12.27 6.22
N THR A 128 11.49 12.00 7.28
CA THR A 128 12.77 11.29 7.15
C THR A 128 12.52 9.82 6.81
N GLU A 129 13.51 9.17 6.23
CA GLU A 129 13.51 7.72 6.09
C GLU A 129 14.24 7.12 7.30
N GLU A 130 13.63 6.16 7.98
CA GLU A 130 14.25 5.43 9.08
C GLU A 130 14.46 3.97 8.71
N VAL A 131 15.73 3.57 8.64
CA VAL A 131 16.10 2.16 8.43
C VAL A 131 16.05 1.45 9.77
N HIS A 132 14.99 0.70 10.02
CA HIS A 132 14.87 -0.10 11.23
C HIS A 132 15.58 -1.46 11.11
N SER A 133 16.05 -1.98 12.24
CA SER A 133 16.57 -3.35 12.34
C SER A 133 15.49 -4.41 12.17
N THR A 134 14.21 -4.03 12.37
CA THR A 134 13.04 -4.91 12.28
C THR A 134 12.43 -4.99 10.89
N ARG A 135 12.79 -4.09 9.97
CA ARG A 135 12.43 -4.16 8.55
C ARG A 135 13.66 -4.46 7.73
N THR A 136 13.79 -5.71 7.30
CA THR A 136 15.04 -6.16 6.67
C THR A 136 14.96 -6.41 5.18
N SER A 137 13.82 -6.15 4.55
CA SER A 137 13.62 -6.27 3.11
C SER A 137 14.39 -5.23 2.32
N GLU A 138 14.36 -5.44 1.01
CA GLU A 138 14.61 -4.39 0.03
C GLU A 138 13.30 -4.08 -0.72
N ASN A 139 13.19 -2.85 -1.21
CA ASN A 139 12.09 -2.46 -2.07
C ASN A 139 12.56 -1.56 -3.22
N SER A 140 11.75 -1.55 -4.26
CA SER A 140 11.73 -0.50 -5.28
C SER A 140 10.29 0.01 -5.39
N TRP A 141 10.13 1.16 -6.03
CA TRP A 141 8.83 1.76 -6.26
C TRP A 141 8.52 1.68 -7.74
N CYS A 142 7.34 1.18 -8.08
CA CYS A 142 6.86 1.19 -9.45
C CYS A 142 6.54 2.64 -9.84
N MET A 143 7.53 3.31 -10.40
CA MET A 143 7.47 4.68 -10.89
C MET A 143 7.83 4.69 -12.38
N GLU A 144 7.98 5.88 -12.98
CA GLU A 144 8.53 6.11 -14.33
C GLU A 144 8.42 4.94 -15.33
N THR A 145 9.44 4.08 -15.39
CA THR A 145 9.52 2.97 -16.36
C THR A 145 8.51 1.88 -16.03
N CYS A 146 8.40 1.50 -14.77
CA CYS A 146 7.41 0.52 -14.31
C CYS A 146 5.97 0.99 -14.56
N MET A 147 5.62 2.25 -14.28
CA MET A 147 4.26 2.76 -14.52
C MET A 147 3.94 3.02 -16.00
N ALA A 148 4.95 3.09 -16.86
CA ALA A 148 4.77 3.10 -18.31
C ALA A 148 4.51 1.70 -18.89
N ASP A 149 4.73 0.64 -18.12
CA ASP A 149 4.53 -0.74 -18.56
C ASP A 149 3.03 -1.10 -18.59
N PRO A 150 2.49 -1.60 -19.72
CA PRO A 150 1.09 -1.97 -19.82
C PRO A 150 0.65 -3.04 -18.82
N VAL A 151 1.56 -3.93 -18.40
CA VAL A 151 1.27 -5.00 -17.44
C VAL A 151 1.04 -4.41 -16.05
N ALA A 152 1.91 -3.49 -15.61
CA ALA A 152 1.73 -2.79 -14.35
C ALA A 152 0.43 -1.96 -14.35
N GLN A 153 0.15 -1.25 -15.43
CA GLN A 153 -1.09 -0.49 -15.60
C GLN A 153 -2.33 -1.38 -15.51
N ASN A 154 -2.33 -2.54 -16.15
CA ASN A 154 -3.46 -3.48 -16.08
C ASN A 154 -3.72 -3.98 -14.66
N VAL A 155 -2.66 -4.23 -13.88
CA VAL A 155 -2.79 -4.62 -12.47
C VAL A 155 -3.38 -3.49 -11.64
N VAL A 156 -2.87 -2.26 -11.80
CA VAL A 156 -3.39 -1.10 -11.05
C VAL A 156 -4.85 -0.79 -11.45
N ASN A 157 -5.19 -0.84 -12.74
CA ASN A 157 -6.57 -0.69 -13.23
C ASN A 157 -7.51 -1.75 -12.63
N ARG A 158 -7.03 -2.99 -12.46
CA ARG A 158 -7.80 -4.08 -11.84
C ARG A 158 -8.05 -3.82 -10.35
N ILE A 159 -7.08 -3.26 -9.64
CA ILE A 159 -7.23 -2.86 -8.23
C ILE A 159 -8.25 -1.72 -8.11
N GLU A 160 -8.16 -0.69 -8.96
CA GLU A 160 -9.16 0.39 -9.01
C GLU A 160 -10.56 -0.14 -9.31
N HIS A 161 -10.72 -1.02 -10.30
CA HIS A 161 -12.03 -1.60 -10.64
C HIS A 161 -12.63 -2.41 -9.48
N LEU A 162 -11.81 -3.20 -8.79
CA LEU A 162 -12.25 -3.97 -7.63
C LEU A 162 -12.63 -3.06 -6.45
N THR A 163 -11.76 -2.09 -6.14
CA THR A 163 -11.92 -1.20 -4.97
C THR A 163 -12.97 -0.13 -5.19
N GLN A 164 -13.20 0.26 -6.45
CA GLN A 164 -13.96 1.45 -6.85
C GLN A 164 -13.37 2.75 -6.27
N ILE A 165 -12.09 2.73 -5.90
CA ILE A 165 -11.35 3.89 -5.40
C ILE A 165 -10.38 4.32 -6.50
N PRO A 166 -10.37 5.61 -6.90
CA PRO A 166 -9.52 6.09 -7.97
C PRO A 166 -8.03 5.80 -7.73
N GLN A 167 -7.28 5.52 -8.80
CA GLN A 167 -5.83 5.31 -8.71
C GLN A 167 -5.09 6.47 -8.05
N THR A 168 -5.62 7.68 -8.14
CA THR A 168 -5.07 8.88 -7.49
C THR A 168 -4.97 8.74 -5.98
N ASN A 169 -5.78 7.89 -5.36
CA ASN A 169 -5.72 7.60 -3.92
C ASN A 169 -4.62 6.61 -3.55
N SER A 170 -4.05 5.88 -4.51
CA SER A 170 -3.03 4.88 -4.23
C SER A 170 -1.63 5.50 -4.25
N GLU A 171 -0.76 5.00 -3.36
CA GLU A 171 0.67 5.11 -3.57
C GLU A 171 1.10 4.32 -4.82
N SER A 172 2.29 4.63 -5.35
CA SER A 172 2.95 3.75 -6.33
C SER A 172 3.11 2.35 -5.75
N LEU A 173 2.97 1.31 -6.58
CA LEU A 173 3.19 -0.06 -6.11
C LEU A 173 4.59 -0.19 -5.49
N GLN A 174 4.66 -0.63 -4.24
CA GLN A 174 5.93 -0.95 -3.60
C GLN A 174 6.28 -2.40 -3.93
N LEU A 175 7.32 -2.61 -4.74
CA LEU A 175 7.83 -3.91 -5.12
C LEU A 175 8.85 -4.34 -4.08
N LEU A 176 8.66 -5.51 -3.49
CA LEU A 176 9.42 -6.00 -2.33
C LEU A 176 10.24 -7.22 -2.69
N ARG A 177 11.45 -7.29 -2.15
CA ARG A 177 12.33 -8.47 -2.17
C ARG A 177 12.77 -8.81 -0.74
N TYR A 178 12.61 -10.07 -0.38
CA TYR A 178 13.10 -10.65 0.88
C TYR A 178 14.02 -11.82 0.57
N GLU A 179 15.28 -11.69 0.91
CA GLU A 179 16.26 -12.78 0.90
C GLU A 179 16.09 -13.69 2.13
N GLU A 180 16.75 -14.85 2.14
CA GLU A 180 16.74 -15.77 3.29
C GLU A 180 17.07 -15.07 4.61
N GLY A 181 16.30 -15.37 5.65
CA GLY A 181 16.38 -14.76 6.97
C GLY A 181 15.78 -13.36 7.09
N GLN A 182 15.45 -12.68 5.97
CA GLN A 182 14.83 -11.36 6.03
C GLN A 182 13.36 -11.44 6.43
N TYR A 183 12.90 -10.43 7.16
CA TYR A 183 11.57 -10.32 7.74
C TYR A 183 11.14 -8.85 7.86
N TYR A 184 9.88 -8.63 8.25
CA TYR A 184 9.42 -7.34 8.73
C TYR A 184 8.61 -7.54 10.01
N GLY A 185 9.08 -7.02 11.13
CA GLY A 185 8.44 -7.12 12.44
C GLY A 185 7.00 -6.61 12.48
N VAL A 186 6.34 -6.77 13.62
CA VAL A 186 4.93 -6.36 13.78
C VAL A 186 4.82 -4.85 13.60
N HIS A 187 3.99 -4.44 12.66
CA HIS A 187 3.73 -3.04 12.31
C HIS A 187 2.28 -2.87 11.86
N HIS A 188 1.93 -1.64 11.48
CA HIS A 188 0.63 -1.30 10.95
C HIS A 188 0.79 -0.34 9.78
N ASP A 189 -0.09 -0.43 8.78
CA ASP A 189 0.03 0.38 7.56
C ASP A 189 -0.50 1.80 7.73
N LEU A 190 -1.48 2.02 8.59
CA LEU A 190 -1.93 3.35 8.97
C LEU A 190 -0.86 4.09 9.77
N ILE A 191 -0.58 5.33 9.35
CA ILE A 191 0.26 6.31 10.02
C ILE A 191 -0.66 7.42 10.55
N GLU A 192 -0.76 7.56 11.88
CA GLU A 192 -1.76 8.44 12.52
C GLU A 192 -1.56 9.91 12.15
N GLU A 193 -0.31 10.33 11.95
CA GLU A 193 0.09 11.67 11.54
C GLU A 193 -0.45 12.06 10.16
N GLN A 194 -0.83 11.08 9.32
CA GLN A 194 -1.41 11.33 8.00
C GLN A 194 -2.89 11.74 8.05
N THR A 195 -3.57 11.60 9.21
CA THR A 195 -4.98 12.00 9.38
C THR A 195 -5.22 13.46 8.99
N HIS A 196 -4.28 14.33 9.34
CA HIS A 196 -4.32 15.77 9.06
C HIS A 196 -3.52 16.16 7.81
N ARG A 197 -3.24 15.22 6.92
CA ARG A 197 -2.58 15.47 5.63
C ARG A 197 -3.61 15.40 4.49
N PRO A 198 -3.33 16.05 3.34
CA PRO A 198 -4.25 16.05 2.21
C PRO A 198 -4.76 14.65 1.79
N PRO A 199 -3.93 13.60 1.70
CA PRO A 199 -4.42 12.25 1.33
C PRO A 199 -5.23 11.56 2.44
N GLY A 200 -5.11 11.99 3.69
CA GLY A 200 -5.59 11.23 4.83
C GLY A 200 -4.81 9.92 5.04
N VAL A 201 -5.34 9.08 5.93
CA VAL A 201 -4.76 7.79 6.29
C VAL A 201 -4.89 6.75 5.17
N ARG A 202 -4.02 5.73 5.20
CA ARG A 202 -4.19 4.49 4.42
C ARG A 202 -5.37 3.70 4.99
N ILE A 203 -6.37 3.41 4.16
CA ILE A 203 -7.62 2.74 4.56
C ILE A 203 -7.66 1.27 4.15
N LEU A 204 -6.96 0.90 3.07
CA LEU A 204 -6.85 -0.46 2.57
C LEU A 204 -5.40 -0.77 2.23
N THR A 205 -5.02 -2.01 2.48
CA THR A 205 -3.77 -2.58 1.96
C THR A 205 -4.08 -3.76 1.06
N PHE A 206 -3.58 -3.69 -0.16
CA PHE A 206 -3.69 -4.75 -1.15
C PHE A 206 -2.29 -5.34 -1.41
N TYR A 207 -1.99 -6.47 -0.77
CA TYR A 207 -0.69 -7.14 -0.85
C TYR A 207 -0.76 -8.28 -1.86
N MET A 208 0.10 -8.28 -2.87
CA MET A 208 0.21 -9.31 -3.90
C MET A 208 1.45 -10.17 -3.69
N TYR A 209 1.30 -11.49 -3.77
CA TYR A 209 2.40 -12.47 -3.73
C TYR A 209 2.84 -12.77 -5.17
N LEU A 210 4.07 -12.34 -5.52
CA LEU A 210 4.59 -12.45 -6.89
C LEU A 210 5.30 -13.79 -7.16
N ASN A 211 5.62 -14.52 -6.10
CA ASN A 211 6.02 -15.92 -6.11
C ASN A 211 5.52 -16.60 -4.83
N GLY A 212 5.66 -17.92 -4.73
CA GLY A 212 5.36 -18.61 -3.49
C GLY A 212 5.39 -20.12 -3.58
N ASN A 213 4.81 -20.77 -2.58
CA ASN A 213 4.70 -22.22 -2.56
C ASN A 213 3.95 -22.70 -3.80
N GLU A 214 4.30 -23.89 -4.31
CA GLU A 214 3.72 -24.51 -5.53
C GLU A 214 4.23 -23.95 -6.88
N ASP A 215 5.19 -23.01 -6.87
CA ASP A 215 5.94 -22.62 -8.08
C ASP A 215 7.39 -23.14 -8.06
N GLU A 216 8.17 -22.81 -9.09
CA GLU A 216 9.57 -23.22 -9.24
C GLU A 216 10.55 -22.45 -8.31
N SER A 217 10.07 -21.55 -7.44
CA SER A 217 10.92 -20.66 -6.62
C SER A 217 11.52 -21.31 -5.38
N GLU A 218 11.14 -22.54 -5.04
CA GLU A 218 11.54 -23.25 -3.81
C GLU A 218 11.34 -22.45 -2.51
N LEU A 219 10.44 -21.46 -2.52
CA LEU A 219 10.21 -20.58 -1.38
C LEU A 219 9.68 -21.37 -0.18
N GLU A 220 10.32 -21.21 0.98
CA GLU A 220 9.82 -21.66 2.28
C GLU A 220 9.78 -20.48 3.26
N GLY A 221 8.73 -20.40 4.09
CA GLY A 221 8.51 -19.29 5.02
C GLY A 221 7.88 -18.06 4.35
N GLY A 222 8.17 -16.86 4.86
CA GLY A 222 7.74 -15.61 4.22
C GLY A 222 6.24 -15.27 4.33
N GLY A 223 5.45 -15.96 5.15
CA GLY A 223 4.02 -15.68 5.32
C GLY A 223 3.72 -14.30 5.90
N THR A 224 2.54 -13.76 5.61
CA THR A 224 2.04 -12.53 6.25
C THR A 224 1.16 -12.92 7.43
N SER A 225 1.62 -12.63 8.64
CA SER A 225 0.95 -13.03 9.87
C SER A 225 0.24 -11.86 10.54
N PHE A 226 -1.01 -12.08 10.94
CA PHE A 226 -1.87 -11.16 11.70
C PHE A 226 -2.00 -11.71 13.13
N PRO A 227 -1.04 -11.40 14.03
CA PRO A 227 -0.92 -12.05 15.34
C PRO A 227 -2.15 -11.88 16.22
N ARG A 228 -2.83 -10.72 16.17
CA ARG A 228 -3.99 -10.45 17.03
C ARG A 228 -5.22 -11.32 16.73
N VAL A 229 -5.32 -11.81 15.49
CA VAL A 229 -6.38 -12.71 15.07
C VAL A 229 -5.88 -14.12 14.80
N GLY A 230 -4.57 -14.38 14.93
CA GLY A 230 -3.98 -15.71 14.70
C GLY A 230 -4.26 -16.24 13.28
N ILE A 231 -4.09 -15.39 12.27
CA ILE A 231 -4.21 -15.75 10.86
C ILE A 231 -2.85 -15.56 10.20
N THR A 232 -2.43 -16.50 9.36
CA THR A 232 -1.23 -16.34 8.53
C THR A 232 -1.58 -16.68 7.10
N VAL A 233 -1.34 -15.75 6.19
CA VAL A 233 -1.48 -15.95 4.75
C VAL A 233 -0.13 -16.40 4.20
N THR A 234 -0.06 -17.64 3.73
CA THR A 234 1.15 -18.20 3.13
C THR A 234 1.36 -17.65 1.72
N PRO A 235 2.60 -17.40 1.27
CA PRO A 235 2.85 -16.96 -0.10
C PRO A 235 2.46 -18.04 -1.09
N LYS A 236 1.73 -17.63 -2.12
CA LYS A 236 1.40 -18.44 -3.30
C LYS A 236 1.39 -17.51 -4.49
N LYS A 237 2.07 -17.87 -5.57
CA LYS A 237 2.16 -17.02 -6.75
C LYS A 237 0.77 -16.67 -7.28
N GLY A 238 0.55 -15.38 -7.54
CA GLY A 238 -0.72 -14.87 -8.06
C GLY A 238 -1.78 -14.59 -7.00
N ARG A 239 -1.56 -15.02 -5.76
CA ARG A 239 -2.42 -14.70 -4.63
C ARG A 239 -2.32 -13.21 -4.30
N ALA A 240 -3.43 -12.62 -3.88
CA ALA A 240 -3.44 -11.34 -3.21
C ALA A 240 -4.18 -11.42 -1.87
N ALA A 241 -3.76 -10.63 -0.89
CA ALA A 241 -4.43 -10.42 0.39
C ALA A 241 -4.92 -8.98 0.46
N LEU A 242 -6.14 -8.79 0.97
CA LEU A 242 -6.76 -7.48 1.15
C LEU A 242 -7.35 -7.39 2.55
N TRP A 243 -6.99 -6.33 3.27
CA TRP A 243 -7.53 -5.99 4.57
C TRP A 243 -7.75 -4.48 4.69
N SER A 244 -8.60 -4.08 5.64
CA SER A 244 -8.74 -2.67 6.02
C SER A 244 -7.75 -2.32 7.12
N SER A 245 -7.14 -1.14 7.02
CA SER A 245 -6.30 -0.58 8.07
C SER A 245 -7.11 0.20 9.13
N VAL A 246 -8.39 0.43 8.88
CA VAL A 246 -9.25 1.33 9.67
C VAL A 246 -10.48 0.63 10.20
N LEU A 247 -11.06 1.20 11.25
CA LEU A 247 -12.33 0.74 11.81
C LEU A 247 -13.48 1.06 10.84
N ASN A 248 -14.50 0.21 10.85
CA ASN A 248 -15.69 0.42 10.04
C ASN A 248 -16.49 1.64 10.52
N GLU A 249 -16.58 1.85 11.83
CA GLU A 249 -17.33 2.94 12.46
C GLU A 249 -16.61 4.28 12.36
N ASP A 250 -15.29 4.25 12.15
CA ASP A 250 -14.44 5.41 11.99
C ASP A 250 -13.30 5.12 10.99
N PRO A 251 -13.49 5.42 9.69
CA PRO A 251 -12.48 5.25 8.65
C PRO A 251 -11.24 6.16 8.76
N HIS A 252 -11.09 6.90 9.86
CA HIS A 252 -9.86 7.61 10.22
C HIS A 252 -9.10 6.92 11.37
N ALA A 253 -9.77 6.06 12.14
CA ALA A 253 -9.17 5.37 13.27
C ALA A 253 -8.57 4.04 12.86
N LYS A 254 -7.36 3.77 13.37
CA LYS A 254 -6.65 2.49 13.23
C LYS A 254 -7.50 1.31 13.75
N ASP A 255 -7.55 0.22 12.97
CA ASP A 255 -7.97 -1.07 13.49
C ASP A 255 -6.74 -1.86 14.00
N PRO A 256 -6.49 -1.94 15.33
CA PRO A 256 -5.30 -2.60 15.84
C PRO A 256 -5.26 -4.09 15.50
N ARG A 257 -6.40 -4.72 15.16
CA ARG A 257 -6.48 -6.15 14.83
C ARG A 257 -5.74 -6.49 13.54
N THR A 258 -5.46 -5.50 12.70
CA THR A 258 -4.66 -5.64 11.47
C THR A 258 -3.19 -5.29 11.62
N ASP A 259 -2.70 -5.15 12.87
CA ASP A 259 -1.25 -5.25 13.12
C ASP A 259 -0.74 -6.57 12.51
N HIS A 260 0.31 -6.50 11.70
CA HIS A 260 0.80 -7.64 10.91
C HIS A 260 2.32 -7.63 10.75
N THR A 261 2.87 -8.76 10.32
CA THR A 261 4.30 -8.99 10.16
C THR A 261 4.57 -9.86 8.93
N ALA A 262 5.68 -9.60 8.23
CA ALA A 262 6.22 -10.55 7.27
C ALA A 262 7.14 -11.52 8.02
N LEU A 263 6.73 -12.79 8.10
CA LEU A 263 7.52 -13.85 8.70
C LEU A 263 8.84 -14.05 7.95
N PRO A 264 9.91 -14.52 8.61
CA PRO A 264 11.19 -14.76 7.97
C PRO A 264 11.07 -15.69 6.76
N VAL A 265 11.81 -15.38 5.70
CA VAL A 265 12.07 -16.34 4.62
C VAL A 265 13.03 -17.40 5.14
N ILE A 266 12.66 -18.67 5.02
CA ILE A 266 13.46 -19.80 5.49
C ILE A 266 14.38 -20.29 4.37
N LYS A 267 13.85 -20.36 3.14
CA LYS A 267 14.57 -20.79 1.94
C LYS A 267 14.09 -20.02 0.72
N GLY A 268 14.99 -19.69 -0.19
CA GLY A 268 14.68 -18.99 -1.44
C GLY A 268 14.51 -17.48 -1.27
N VAL A 269 13.84 -16.85 -2.23
CA VAL A 269 13.62 -15.39 -2.23
C VAL A 269 12.14 -15.10 -2.36
N LYS A 270 11.57 -14.27 -1.48
CA LYS A 270 10.17 -13.84 -1.57
C LYS A 270 10.08 -12.50 -2.29
N TYR A 271 9.17 -12.43 -3.25
CA TYR A 271 8.76 -11.21 -3.94
C TYR A 271 7.31 -10.88 -3.64
N GLY A 272 7.04 -9.59 -3.42
CA GLY A 272 5.70 -9.08 -3.17
C GLY A 272 5.49 -7.72 -3.81
N ALA A 273 4.22 -7.30 -3.91
CA ALA A 273 3.87 -5.94 -4.29
C ALA A 273 2.77 -5.41 -3.38
N ASN A 274 2.99 -4.20 -2.83
CA ASN A 274 2.04 -3.50 -1.97
C ASN A 274 1.37 -2.37 -2.73
N ALA A 275 0.04 -2.30 -2.67
CA ALA A 275 -0.72 -1.10 -2.97
C ALA A 275 -1.37 -0.59 -1.67
N TRP A 276 -0.93 0.58 -1.22
CA TRP A 276 -1.54 1.30 -0.10
C TRP A 276 -2.50 2.35 -0.66
N ILE A 277 -3.76 2.25 -0.23
CA ILE A 277 -4.84 3.10 -0.75
C ILE A 277 -5.26 4.06 0.36
N HIS A 278 -5.20 5.35 0.06
CA HIS A 278 -5.54 6.43 0.97
C HIS A 278 -7.02 6.82 0.92
N GLN A 279 -7.46 7.46 1.99
CA GLN A 279 -8.80 8.02 2.12
C GLN A 279 -9.13 9.07 1.04
N ARG A 280 -8.12 9.79 0.53
CA ARG A 280 -8.26 10.85 -0.50
C ARG A 280 -7.11 10.80 -1.51
N ASP A 281 -7.11 11.72 -2.48
CA ASP A 281 -6.05 11.86 -3.50
C ASP A 281 -4.66 11.95 -2.83
N PHE A 282 -3.84 10.94 -3.09
CA PHE A 282 -2.45 10.84 -2.68
C PHE A 282 -1.50 11.41 -3.74
N MET A 283 -1.72 11.07 -5.02
CA MET A 283 -0.78 11.36 -6.10
C MET A 283 -0.58 12.86 -6.32
N THR A 284 -1.64 13.67 -6.28
CA THR A 284 -1.53 15.12 -6.54
C THR A 284 -0.76 15.83 -5.43
N PRO A 285 -1.06 15.62 -4.13
CA PRO A 285 -0.23 16.12 -3.04
C PRO A 285 1.20 15.57 -3.06
N ASN A 286 1.39 14.28 -3.37
CA ASN A 286 2.72 13.65 -3.35
C ASN A 286 3.66 14.32 -4.36
N ARG A 287 3.19 14.59 -5.58
CA ARG A 287 3.94 15.34 -6.60
C ARG A 287 4.37 16.73 -6.15
N ARG A 288 3.67 17.33 -5.17
CA ARG A 288 3.98 18.64 -4.58
C ARG A 288 4.83 18.55 -3.30
N GLY A 289 5.18 17.34 -2.85
CA GLY A 289 5.89 17.09 -1.60
C GLY A 289 5.01 17.30 -0.36
N CYS A 290 3.71 16.99 -0.47
CA CYS A 290 2.71 17.24 0.57
C CYS A 290 2.26 15.98 1.33
N THR A 291 3.01 14.89 1.23
CA THR A 291 2.68 13.56 1.79
C THR A 291 3.77 13.05 2.69
#